data_AF-X1SA59-F1
#
_entry.id   AF-X1SA59-F1
#
_cell.length_a   1.000
_cell.length_b   1.000
_cell.length_c   1.000
_cell.angle_alpha   90.00
_cell.angle_beta   90.00
_cell.angle_gamma   90.00
#
_symmetry.space_group_name_H-M   'P 1'
#
loop_
_entity.id
_entity.type
_entity.pdbx_description
1 polymer ?
#
loop_
_entity_poly.entity_id
_entity_poly.type
_entity_poly.pdbx_seq_one_letter_code
_entity_poly.pdbx_strand_id
1 'polypeptide(L)'
;QELGIKLSKLNRRTLQKLEKSKKMHPAYSKRNPLDIVGDALACRYQVAIEALLEQKDVYGLLVIQTLQIMTETEKNAKIIIEAKRKWPEKPIICCFLGGKFAQPGI
;
A
#
# COMPACT_ATOMS: atom_id res chain seq x y z
N GLN A 1 6.55 0.18 18.87
CA GLN A 1 7.00 1.33 19.68
C GLN A 1 8.47 1.22 20.05
N GLU A 2 8.99 0.02 20.27
CA GLU A 2 10.39 -0.25 20.66
C GLU A 2 11.45 0.39 19.74
N LEU A 3 11.21 0.44 18.42
CA LEU A 3 12.15 1.06 17.47
C LEU A 3 11.99 2.59 17.31
N GLY A 4 11.09 3.24 18.08
CA GLY A 4 10.85 4.69 18.00
C GLY A 4 10.20 5.19 16.70
N ILE A 5 9.85 4.29 15.77
CA ILE A 5 9.21 4.64 14.50
C ILE A 5 7.78 5.12 14.75
N LYS A 6 7.47 6.34 14.27
CA LYS A 6 6.14 6.95 14.36
C LYS A 6 5.39 6.77 13.04
N LEU A 7 4.13 6.35 13.13
CA LEU A 7 3.23 6.25 11.98
C LEU A 7 2.63 7.62 11.66
N SER A 8 2.86 8.13 10.45
CA SER A 8 2.28 9.39 9.99
C SER A 8 0.75 9.33 9.98
N LYS A 9 0.09 10.40 10.41
CA LYS A 9 -1.37 10.51 10.30
C LYS A 9 -1.74 10.79 8.84
N LEU A 10 -2.69 10.04 8.29
CA LEU A 10 -3.17 10.30 6.94
C LEU A 10 -3.94 11.62 6.93
N ASN A 11 -3.48 12.55 6.09
CA ASN A 11 -4.10 13.87 6.03
C ASN A 11 -5.38 13.84 5.17
N ARG A 12 -6.17 14.92 5.25
CA ARG A 12 -7.46 15.02 4.54
C ARG A 12 -7.30 14.89 3.03
N ARG A 13 -6.22 15.40 2.44
CA ARG A 13 -5.97 15.32 0.99
C ARG A 13 -5.75 13.87 0.55
N THR A 14 -4.98 13.11 1.31
CA THR A 14 -4.73 11.68 1.08
C THR A 14 -6.03 10.89 1.14
N LEU A 15 -6.82 11.07 2.21
CA LEU A 15 -8.11 10.39 2.38
C LEU A 15 -9.10 10.74 1.26
N GLN A 16 -9.18 12.02 0.88
CA GLN A 16 -10.03 12.45 -0.23
C GLN A 16 -9.61 11.84 -1.57
N LYS A 17 -8.30 11.68 -1.82
CA LYS A 17 -7.81 11.03 -3.04
C LYS A 17 -8.23 9.56 -3.08
N LEU A 18 -8.10 8.84 -1.96
CA LEU A 18 -8.56 7.46 -1.80
C LEU A 18 -10.07 7.35 -2.07
N GLU A 19 -10.88 8.22 -1.47
CA GLU A 19 -12.34 8.22 -1.65
C GLU A 19 -12.76 8.54 -3.10
N LYS A 20 -12.16 9.58 -3.70
CA LYS A 20 -12.47 10.01 -5.07
C LYS A 20 -12.10 8.98 -6.13
N SER A 21 -11.17 8.07 -5.83
CA SER A 21 -10.77 7.00 -6.76
C SER A 21 -11.92 6.05 -7.10
N LYS A 22 -12.91 5.90 -6.22
CA LYS A 22 -13.97 4.88 -6.28
C LYS A 22 -13.45 3.43 -6.35
N LYS A 23 -12.17 3.19 -5.99
CA LYS A 23 -11.54 1.85 -5.97
C LYS A 23 -11.46 1.23 -4.59
N MET A 24 -11.64 2.02 -3.53
CA MET A 24 -11.57 1.56 -2.16
C MET A 24 -12.83 0.79 -1.77
N HIS A 25 -12.65 -0.34 -1.09
CA HIS A 25 -13.76 -1.09 -0.49
C HIS A 25 -14.39 -0.26 0.63
N PRO A 26 -15.73 -0.18 0.81
CA PRO A 26 -16.37 0.66 1.83
C PRO A 26 -15.85 0.44 3.27
N ALA A 27 -15.44 -0.79 3.58
CA ALA A 27 -14.94 -1.18 4.90
C ALA A 27 -13.43 -0.95 5.13
N TYR A 28 -12.71 -0.33 4.18
CA TYR A 28 -11.28 -0.06 4.36
C TYR A 28 -11.01 0.86 5.56
N SER A 29 -9.89 0.65 6.25
CA SER A 29 -9.48 1.51 7.35
C SER A 29 -8.86 2.80 6.82
N LYS A 30 -9.36 3.96 7.27
CA LYS A 30 -8.83 5.30 6.94
C LYS A 30 -7.72 5.76 7.89
N ARG A 31 -7.04 4.83 8.56
CA ARG A 31 -5.99 5.09 9.55
C ARG A 31 -4.62 4.66 9.02
N ASN A 32 -3.57 4.83 9.83
CA ASN A 32 -2.26 4.25 9.57
C ASN A 32 -2.01 3.18 10.64
N PRO A 33 -1.92 1.87 10.29
CA PRO A 33 -1.86 1.31 8.93
C PRO A 33 -3.14 1.49 8.09
N LEU A 34 -2.95 1.70 6.78
CA LEU A 34 -4.02 1.78 5.79
C LEU A 34 -4.42 0.36 5.37
N ASP A 35 -5.41 -0.21 6.03
CA ASP A 35 -5.96 -1.52 5.68
C ASP A 35 -6.90 -1.38 4.47
N ILE A 36 -6.50 -2.00 3.35
CA ILE A 36 -7.22 -1.94 2.08
C ILE A 36 -8.14 -3.15 1.84
N VAL A 37 -8.40 -3.98 2.85
CA VAL A 37 -9.27 -5.17 2.82
C VAL A 37 -8.70 -6.30 1.96
N GLY A 38 -9.04 -7.53 2.34
CA GLY A 38 -8.30 -8.69 1.87
C GLY A 38 -8.58 -9.20 0.45
N ASP A 39 -9.59 -8.66 -0.19
CA ASP A 39 -9.90 -8.87 -1.60
C ASP A 39 -9.20 -7.84 -2.50
N ALA A 40 -8.19 -7.12 -1.99
CA ALA A 40 -7.54 -6.04 -2.71
C ALA A 40 -6.85 -6.50 -3.99
N LEU A 41 -7.49 -6.15 -5.11
CA LEU A 41 -6.91 -6.24 -6.45
C LEU A 41 -5.84 -5.17 -6.68
N ALA A 42 -5.08 -5.33 -7.77
CA ALA A 42 -3.97 -4.45 -8.14
C ALA A 42 -4.35 -2.97 -8.20
N CYS A 43 -5.53 -2.63 -8.71
CA CYS A 43 -5.96 -1.24 -8.80
C CYS A 43 -6.10 -0.56 -7.43
N ARG A 44 -6.42 -1.31 -6.36
CA ARG A 44 -6.53 -0.76 -5.00
C ARG A 44 -5.14 -0.50 -4.40
N TYR A 45 -4.18 -1.38 -4.65
CA TYR A 45 -2.77 -1.18 -4.30
C TYR A 45 -2.21 0.08 -4.97
N GLN A 46 -2.44 0.25 -6.27
CA GLN A 46 -1.96 1.41 -7.02
C GLN A 46 -2.47 2.72 -6.40
N VAL A 47 -3.78 2.85 -6.24
CA VAL A 47 -4.40 4.06 -5.66
C VAL A 47 -3.87 4.33 -4.26
N ALA A 48 -3.76 3.29 -3.42
CA ALA A 48 -3.27 3.41 -2.05
C ALA A 48 -1.81 3.89 -2.01
N ILE A 49 -0.91 3.22 -2.73
CA ILE A 49 0.52 3.52 -2.76
C ILE A 49 0.75 4.94 -3.29
N GLU A 50 0.10 5.31 -4.40
CA GLU A 50 0.25 6.66 -4.97
C GLU A 50 -0.27 7.74 -4.02
N ALA A 51 -1.42 7.54 -3.38
CA ALA A 51 -1.98 8.51 -2.44
C ALA A 51 -1.08 8.70 -1.22
N LEU A 52 -0.50 7.62 -0.69
CA LEU A 52 0.41 7.69 0.45
C LEU A 52 1.76 8.33 0.08
N LEU A 53 2.35 7.97 -1.06
CA LEU A 53 3.65 8.53 -1.50
C LEU A 53 3.56 10.00 -1.92
N GLU A 54 2.39 10.50 -2.32
CA GLU A 54 2.18 11.94 -2.57
C GLU A 54 2.11 12.78 -1.29
N GLN A 55 1.79 12.17 -0.15
CA GLN A 55 1.77 12.88 1.13
C GLN A 55 3.21 13.24 1.53
N LYS A 56 3.49 14.54 1.73
CA LYS A 56 4.85 15.05 1.96
C LYS A 56 5.48 14.52 3.26
N ASP A 57 4.68 14.36 4.30
CA ASP A 57 5.07 13.84 5.63
C ASP A 57 4.99 12.31 5.75
N VAL A 58 4.84 11.60 4.62
CA VAL A 58 5.08 10.16 4.51
C VAL A 58 6.47 9.96 3.90
N TYR A 59 7.42 9.53 4.72
CA TYR A 59 8.82 9.40 4.32
C TYR A 59 9.14 8.07 3.64
N GLY A 60 8.29 7.05 3.82
CA GLY A 60 8.45 5.74 3.21
C GLY A 60 7.22 4.88 3.42
N LEU A 61 7.22 3.70 2.82
CA LEU A 61 6.14 2.72 2.93
C LEU A 61 6.66 1.37 3.39
N LEU A 62 5.87 0.73 4.25
CA LEU A 62 5.93 -0.71 4.51
C LEU A 62 4.66 -1.32 3.91
N VAL A 63 4.81 -2.09 2.85
CA VAL A 63 3.71 -2.80 2.19
C VAL A 63 3.69 -4.23 2.70
N ILE A 64 2.59 -4.60 3.35
CA ILE A 64 2.39 -5.96 3.88
C ILE A 64 1.26 -6.59 3.06
N GLN A 65 1.58 -7.68 2.35
CA GLN A 65 0.61 -8.48 1.62
C GLN A 65 0.52 -9.86 2.29
N THR A 66 -0.67 -10.24 2.74
CA THR A 66 -0.96 -11.57 3.31
C THR A 66 -1.53 -12.53 2.28
N LEU A 67 -1.54 -13.84 2.60
CA LEU A 67 -2.13 -14.87 1.76
C LEU A 67 -3.64 -14.70 1.63
N GLN A 68 -4.14 -14.43 0.42
CA GLN A 68 -5.59 -14.35 0.16
C GLN A 68 -5.93 -14.94 -1.21
N ILE A 69 -7.17 -15.43 -1.33
CA ILE A 69 -7.61 -16.26 -2.46
C ILE A 69 -7.55 -15.50 -3.80
N MET A 70 -7.85 -14.20 -3.80
CA MET A 70 -8.02 -13.39 -5.01
C MET A 70 -6.88 -12.37 -5.24
N THR A 71 -5.75 -12.52 -4.55
CA THR A 71 -4.66 -11.52 -4.60
C THR A 71 -3.81 -11.64 -5.87
N GLU A 72 -3.63 -10.53 -6.58
CA GLU A 72 -2.82 -10.44 -7.79
C GLU A 72 -1.35 -10.10 -7.47
N THR A 73 -0.66 -11.00 -6.76
CA THR A 73 0.68 -10.77 -6.19
C THR A 73 1.69 -10.15 -7.17
N GLU A 74 1.84 -10.72 -8.38
CA GLU A 74 2.80 -10.21 -9.37
C GLU A 74 2.44 -8.78 -9.85
N LYS A 75 1.14 -8.49 -10.03
CA LYS A 75 0.69 -7.15 -10.42
C LYS A 75 0.93 -6.13 -9.32
N ASN A 76 0.70 -6.53 -8.06
CA ASN A 76 0.99 -5.70 -6.89
C ASN A 76 2.49 -5.36 -6.82
N ALA A 77 3.37 -6.35 -7.06
CA ALA A 77 4.82 -6.13 -7.11
C ALA A 77 5.23 -5.15 -8.24
N LYS A 78 4.65 -5.30 -9.44
CA LYS A 78 4.89 -4.37 -10.57
C LYS A 78 4.49 -2.93 -10.22
N ILE A 79 3.34 -2.73 -9.59
CA ILE A 79 2.89 -1.42 -9.10
C ILE A 79 3.89 -0.84 -8.11
N ILE A 80 4.41 -1.64 -7.19
CA ILE A 80 5.41 -1.19 -6.21
C ILE A 80 6.70 -0.74 -6.91
N ILE A 81 7.17 -1.50 -7.91
CA ILE A 81 8.36 -1.14 -8.70
C ILE A 81 8.15 0.19 -9.43
N GLU A 82 7.00 0.36 -10.08
CA GLU A 82 6.64 1.62 -10.77
C GLU A 82 6.57 2.79 -9.79
N ALA A 83 5.98 2.58 -8.61
CA ALA A 83 5.96 3.57 -7.55
C ALA A 83 7.38 3.90 -7.07
N LYS A 84 8.25 2.92 -6.86
CA LYS A 84 9.63 3.17 -6.45
C LYS A 84 10.39 4.01 -7.49
N ARG A 85 10.16 3.77 -8.78
CA ARG A 85 10.74 4.58 -9.87
C ARG A 85 10.23 6.02 -9.84
N LYS A 86 8.95 6.24 -9.54
CA LYS A 86 8.33 7.57 -9.47
C LYS A 86 8.69 8.36 -8.20
N TRP A 87 8.98 7.67 -7.09
CA TRP A 87 9.40 8.26 -5.82
C TRP A 87 10.75 7.69 -5.34
N PRO A 88 11.85 7.97 -6.04
CA PRO A 88 13.16 7.36 -5.77
C PRO A 88 13.68 7.66 -4.36
N GLU A 89 13.36 8.83 -3.81
CA GLU A 89 13.80 9.26 -2.47
C GLU A 89 13.04 8.60 -1.31
N LYS A 90 11.89 7.96 -1.58
CA LYS A 90 11.08 7.33 -0.53
C LYS A 90 11.38 5.82 -0.50
N PRO A 91 11.89 5.26 0.61
CA PRO A 91 12.03 3.81 0.74
C PRO A 91 10.65 3.13 0.71
N ILE A 92 10.59 2.00 -0.02
CA ILE A 92 9.44 1.10 -0.01
C ILE A 92 9.95 -0.27 0.39
N ILE A 93 9.51 -0.77 1.54
CA ILE A 93 9.83 -2.09 2.05
C ILE A 93 8.62 -2.98 1.86
N CYS A 94 8.85 -4.20 1.40
CA CYS A 94 7.79 -5.13 1.07
C CYS A 94 7.88 -6.39 1.92
N CYS A 95 6.74 -6.83 2.44
CA CYS A 95 6.59 -8.10 3.14
C CYS A 95 5.44 -8.89 2.49
N PHE A 96 5.83 -9.84 1.64
CA PHE A 96 4.91 -10.70 0.90
C PHE A 96 4.81 -12.05 1.63
N LEU A 97 3.78 -12.20 2.45
CA LEU A 97 3.50 -13.39 3.24
C LEU A 97 2.64 -14.37 2.43
N GLY A 98 3.00 -15.64 2.44
CA GLY A 98 2.27 -16.68 1.70
C GLY A 98 3.12 -17.76 1.05
N GLY A 99 4.45 -17.75 1.26
CA GLY A 99 5.37 -18.74 0.73
C GLY A 99 5.24 -18.86 -0.80
N LYS A 100 5.02 -20.09 -1.30
CA LYS A 100 4.86 -20.38 -2.73
C LYS A 100 3.79 -19.54 -3.45
N PHE A 101 2.76 -19.09 -2.74
CA PHE A 101 1.68 -18.28 -3.32
C PHE A 101 2.06 -16.81 -3.49
N ALA A 102 3.05 -16.34 -2.72
CA ALA A 102 3.56 -14.98 -2.78
C ALA A 102 4.85 -14.86 -3.61
N GLN A 103 5.52 -15.99 -3.87
CA GLN A 103 6.76 -16.09 -4.65
C GLN A 103 6.72 -15.38 -6.02
N PRO A 104 5.61 -15.40 -6.80
CA PRO A 104 5.59 -14.69 -8.09
C PRO A 104 5.73 -13.17 -8.01
N GLY A 105 5.59 -12.56 -6.83
CA GLY A 105 5.74 -11.12 -6.61
C GLY A 105 7.01 -10.72 -5.86
N ILE A 106 7.92 -11.66 -5.60
CA ILE A 106 9.22 -11.44 -4.95
C ILE A 106 10.31 -11.63 -6.00
#